data_AF-A0A4V6RS04-F1
#
_entry.id   AF-A0A4V6RS04-F1
#
_cell.length_a   1.000
_cell.length_b   1.000
_cell.length_c   1.000
_cell.angle_alpha   90.00
_cell.angle_beta   90.00
_cell.angle_gamma   90.00
#
_symmetry.space_group_name_H-M   'P 1'
#
loop_
_entity.id
_entity.type
_entity.pdbx_description
1 polymer ?
#
loop_
_entity_poly.entity_id
_entity_poly.type
_entity_poly.pdbx_seq_one_letter_code
_entity_poly.pdbx_strand_id
1 'polypeptide(L)' 'VLDVGHKGLHVVELAPGVTEAELRAATEATIVD' A
#
# COMPACT_ATOMS: atom_id res chain seq x y z
N VAL A 1 -1.58 5.33 4.76
CA VAL A 1 -2.29 4.41 5.68
C VAL A 1 -2.55 3.10 4.97
N LEU A 2 -2.28 1.97 5.64
CA LEU A 2 -2.54 0.62 5.13
C LEU A 2 -3.60 -0.03 6.00
N ASP A 3 -4.58 -0.68 5.38
CA ASP A 3 -5.60 -1.45 6.08
C ASP A 3 -5.47 -2.94 5.76
N VAL A 4 -5.67 -3.77 6.78
CA VAL A 4 -5.64 -5.23 6.64
C VAL A 4 -7.07 -5.69 6.51
N GLY A 5 -7.47 -5.90 5.27
CA GLY A 5 -8.83 -6.27 4.89
C GLY A 5 -8.97 -7.74 4.56
N HIS A 6 -10.19 -8.13 4.17
CA HIS A 6 -10.44 -9.46 3.67
C HIS A 6 -9.71 -9.62 2.33
N LYS A 7 -8.73 -10.54 2.27
CA LYS A 7 -7.85 -10.87 1.12
C LYS A 7 -6.51 -10.13 1.04
N GLY A 8 -6.16 -9.24 1.98
CA GLY A 8 -4.79 -8.75 2.08
C GLY A 8 -4.65 -7.32 2.58
N LEU A 9 -3.53 -6.70 2.19
CA LEU A 9 -3.14 -5.35 2.60
C LEU A 9 -3.55 -4.34 1.52
N HIS A 10 -4.38 -3.36 1.89
CA HIS A 10 -4.92 -2.36 0.98
C HIS A 10 -4.32 -0.98 1.27
N VAL A 11 -4.05 -0.20 0.21
CA VAL A 11 -3.62 1.20 0.35
C VAL A 11 -4.85 2.07 0.49
N VAL A 12 -4.96 2.76 1.62
CA VAL A 12 -6.09 3.67 1.88
C VAL A 12 -5.69 5.12 1.66
N GLU A 13 -4.43 5.46 1.93
CA GLU A 13 -3.93 6.83 1.82
C GLU A 13 -2.42 6.86 1.58
N LEU A 14 -1.96 7.81 0.79
CA LEU A 14 -0.54 8.08 0.54
C LEU A 14 -0.11 9.39 1.19
N ALA A 15 1.13 9.42 1.68
CA ALA A 15 1.74 10.65 2.15
C ALA A 15 1.97 11.62 0.97
N PRO A 16 1.98 12.95 1.22
CA PRO A 16 2.26 13.93 0.17
C PRO A 16 3.60 13.66 -0.52
N GLY A 17 3.59 13.60 -1.85
CA GLY A 17 4.78 13.34 -2.66
C GLY A 17 5.20 11.88 -2.75
N VAL A 18 4.45 10.94 -2.16
CA VAL A 18 4.69 9.50 -2.29
C VAL A 18 3.76 8.91 -3.35
N THR A 19 4.31 8.10 -4.25
CA THR A 19 3.53 7.36 -5.25
C THR A 19 3.27 5.92 -4.81
N GLU A 20 2.23 5.29 -5.35
CA GLU A 20 1.96 3.86 -5.09
C GLU A 20 3.10 2.96 -5.57
N ALA A 21 3.75 3.32 -6.67
CA ALA A 21 4.85 2.54 -7.22
C ALA A 21 6.05 2.51 -6.26
N GLU A 22 6.40 3.66 -5.68
CA GLU A 22 7.45 3.76 -4.66
C GLU A 22 7.08 2.97 -3.40
N LEU A 23 5.82 3.08 -2.95
CA LEU A 23 5.33 2.33 -1.78
C LEU A 23 5.42 0.81 -2.00
N ARG A 24 5.00 0.33 -3.18
CA ARG A 24 5.07 -1.09 -3.55
C ARG A 24 6.52 -1.57 -3.72
N ALA A 25 7.42 -0.74 -4.23
CA ALA A 25 8.83 -1.09 -4.35
C ALA A 25 9.54 -1.13 -3.00
N ALA A 26 9.12 -0.29 -2.04
CA ALA A 26 9.69 -0.22 -0.70
C ALA A 26 9.15 -1.29 0.26
N THR A 27 8.15 -2.08 -0.16
CA THR A 27 7.43 -3.01 0.71
C THR A 27 7.48 -4.43 0.16
N GLU A 28 7.89 -5.39 0.98
CA GLU A 28 7.97 -6.81 0.58
C GLU A 28 6.60 -7.51 0.57
N ALA A 29 5.62 -6.95 1.25
CA ALA A 29 4.25 -7.48 1.29
C ALA A 29 3.50 -7.23 -0.02
N THR A 30 2.70 -8.20 -0.44
CA THR A 30 1.79 -8.03 -1.59
C THR A 30 0.61 -7.13 -1.19
N ILE A 31 0.57 -5.95 -1.79
CA ILE A 31 -0.54 -5.03 -1.69
C ILE A 31 -1.61 -5.42 -2.71
N VAL A 32 -2.86 -5.54 -2.27
CA VAL A 32 -4.04 -5.91 -3.07
C VAL A 32 -5.00 -4.73 -3.16
N ASP A 33 -5.81 -4.71 -4.23
CA ASP A 33 -6.82 -3.66 -4.47
C ASP A 33 -8.12 -3.96 -3.71
#